data_AF-A0A0J6WHK9-F1
#
_entry.id   AF-A0A0J6WHK9-F1
#
_cell.length_a   1.000
_cell.length_b   1.000
_cell.length_c   1.000
_cell.angle_alpha   90.00
_cell.angle_beta   90.00
_cell.angle_gamma   90.00
#
_symmetry.space_group_name_H-M   'P 1'
#
loop_
_entity.id
_entity.type
_entity.pdbx_description
1 polymer ?
#
loop_
_entity_poly.entity_id
_entity_poly.type
_entity_poly.pdbx_seq_one_letter_code
_entity_poly.pdbx_strand_id
1 'polypeptide(L)'
;MTNVARMSTLIGIARAAIGVGYMIAPTRSHTTLAGRDAALPTTRAASRTFGIREIYVGGSVVAAQAWAPRAVVPLLLAGVAIDAWDTAAFAMTADVPRGMRSAGVAVAGAFTVGGIAATVAATAARPRLTRCRMLQPRLLSGLSARP
;
A
#
# COMPACT_ATOMS: atom_id res chain seq x y z
N MET A 1 -9.06 -1.60 18.08
CA MET A 1 -8.72 -0.67 16.97
C MET A 1 -7.22 -0.59 16.68
N THR A 2 -6.34 -0.82 17.65
CA THR A 2 -4.86 -0.74 17.52
C THR A 2 -4.23 -1.72 16.52
N ASN A 3 -4.74 -2.95 16.36
CA ASN A 3 -4.11 -3.93 15.46
C ASN A 3 -4.21 -3.58 13.97
N VAL A 4 -5.30 -2.94 13.55
CA VAL A 4 -5.55 -2.64 12.13
C VAL A 4 -4.72 -1.45 11.64
N ALA A 5 -4.69 -0.38 12.44
CA ALA A 5 -3.83 0.78 12.18
C ALA A 5 -2.36 0.37 12.19
N ARG A 6 -1.94 -0.50 13.12
CA ARG A 6 -0.57 -1.05 13.15
C ARG A 6 -0.25 -1.84 11.89
N MET A 7 -1.14 -2.73 11.44
CA MET A 7 -0.88 -3.57 10.27
C MET A 7 -0.73 -2.75 8.98
N SER A 8 -1.67 -1.85 8.72
CA SER A 8 -1.61 -0.96 7.55
C SER A 8 -0.41 0.00 7.60
N THR A 9 -0.05 0.50 8.79
CA THR A 9 1.16 1.30 8.99
C THR A 9 2.43 0.49 8.72
N LEU A 10 2.51 -0.76 9.20
CA LEU A 10 3.66 -1.65 8.96
C LEU A 10 3.84 -1.93 7.48
N ILE A 11 2.75 -2.23 6.75
CA ILE A 11 2.80 -2.40 5.29
C ILE A 11 3.31 -1.12 4.61
N GLY A 12 2.78 0.04 4.99
CA GLY A 12 3.23 1.33 4.44
C GLY A 12 4.71 1.62 4.70
N ILE A 13 5.19 1.38 5.93
CA ILE A 13 6.60 1.56 6.31
C ILE A 13 7.49 0.58 5.54
N ALA A 14 7.13 -0.71 5.49
CA ALA A 14 7.92 -1.73 4.81
C ALA A 14 8.12 -1.39 3.32
N ARG A 15 7.06 -0.94 2.64
CA ARG A 15 7.14 -0.47 1.24
C ARG A 15 8.05 0.74 1.11
N ALA A 16 7.82 1.77 1.93
CA ALA A 16 8.64 2.97 1.87
C ALA A 16 10.13 2.67 2.14
N ALA A 17 10.43 1.76 3.07
CA ALA A 17 11.79 1.33 3.38
C ALA A 17 12.46 0.60 2.20
N ILE A 18 11.73 -0.30 1.51
CA ILE A 18 12.23 -0.93 0.28
C ILE A 18 12.51 0.13 -0.78
N GLY A 19 11.60 1.10 -0.93
CA GLY A 19 11.76 2.18 -1.88
C GLY A 19 13.01 3.04 -1.61
N VAL A 20 13.25 3.37 -0.33
CA VAL A 20 14.48 4.04 0.11
C VAL A 20 15.72 3.18 -0.19
N GLY A 21 15.64 1.87 0.01
CA GLY A 21 16.70 0.93 -0.37
C GLY A 21 17.07 1.04 -1.86
N TYR A 22 16.07 1.02 -2.74
CA TYR A 22 16.27 1.22 -4.18
C TYR A 22 16.88 2.59 -4.52
N MET A 23 16.62 3.63 -3.73
CA MET A 23 17.19 4.96 -3.95
C MET A 23 18.67 5.05 -3.53
N ILE A 24 18.99 4.54 -2.34
CA ILE A 24 20.32 4.65 -1.72
C ILE A 24 21.30 3.66 -2.35
N ALA A 25 20.88 2.42 -2.55
CA ALA A 25 21.76 1.34 -2.97
C ALA A 25 21.16 0.55 -4.15
N PRO A 26 20.80 1.19 -5.27
CA PRO A 26 20.06 0.56 -6.37
C PRO A 26 20.74 -0.71 -6.87
N THR A 27 22.06 -0.71 -7.04
CA THR A 27 22.78 -1.92 -7.48
C THR A 27 22.66 -3.07 -6.48
N ARG A 28 22.79 -2.81 -5.17
CA ARG A 28 22.66 -3.83 -4.12
C ARG A 28 21.23 -4.33 -3.99
N SER A 29 20.26 -3.42 -4.06
CA SER A 29 18.85 -3.75 -3.95
C SER A 29 18.32 -4.48 -5.18
N HIS A 30 18.95 -4.31 -6.36
CA HIS A 30 18.62 -5.04 -7.58
C HIS A 30 19.53 -6.22 -7.89
N THR A 31 20.55 -6.58 -7.08
CA THR A 31 21.42 -7.72 -7.43
C THR A 31 20.65 -9.05 -7.48
N THR A 32 19.66 -9.22 -6.59
CA THR A 32 18.78 -10.40 -6.57
C THR A 32 17.85 -10.46 -7.78
N LEU A 33 17.48 -9.30 -8.33
CA LEU A 33 16.62 -9.21 -9.50
C LEU A 33 17.48 -9.23 -10.77
N ALA A 34 18.30 -8.22 -11.01
CA ALA A 34 19.04 -8.01 -12.26
C ALA A 34 20.42 -8.69 -12.32
N GLY A 35 20.89 -9.36 -11.26
CA GLY A 35 22.18 -10.05 -11.27
C GLY A 35 23.33 -9.11 -11.66
N ARG A 36 24.10 -9.49 -12.69
CA ARG A 36 25.21 -8.67 -13.22
C ARG A 36 24.75 -7.35 -13.83
N ASP A 37 23.53 -7.30 -14.34
CA ASP A 37 22.97 -6.11 -15.00
C ASP A 37 22.50 -5.05 -13.98
N ALA A 38 22.51 -5.35 -12.69
CA ALA A 38 22.16 -4.41 -11.62
C ALA A 38 23.08 -3.17 -11.57
N ALA A 39 24.29 -3.27 -12.14
CA ALA A 39 25.24 -2.16 -12.23
C ALA A 39 25.00 -1.25 -13.45
N LEU A 40 24.23 -1.71 -14.45
CA LEU A 40 23.97 -0.92 -15.66
C LEU A 40 23.24 0.39 -15.30
N PRO A 41 23.59 1.52 -15.94
CA PRO A 41 22.94 2.80 -15.67
C PRO A 41 21.42 2.76 -15.82
N THR A 42 20.92 2.07 -16.85
CA THR A 42 19.49 1.90 -17.13
C THR A 42 18.78 1.11 -16.04
N THR A 43 19.37 0.01 -15.57
CA THR A 43 18.82 -0.79 -14.46
C THR A 43 18.78 0.02 -13.16
N ARG A 44 19.82 0.82 -12.88
CA ARG A 44 19.82 1.70 -11.70
C ARG A 44 18.77 2.81 -11.79
N ALA A 45 18.56 3.37 -12.98
CA ALA A 45 17.50 4.35 -13.20
C ALA A 45 16.12 3.70 -12.98
N ALA A 46 15.87 2.52 -13.58
CA ALA A 46 14.63 1.77 -13.39
C ALA A 46 14.40 1.42 -11.91
N SER A 47 15.43 0.96 -11.20
CA SER A 47 15.35 0.66 -9.76
C SER A 47 14.95 1.90 -8.95
N ARG A 48 15.51 3.08 -9.25
CA ARG A 48 15.10 4.33 -8.58
C ARG A 48 13.66 4.73 -8.90
N THR A 49 13.18 4.50 -10.12
CA THR A 49 11.77 4.70 -10.48
C THR A 49 10.84 3.82 -9.64
N PHE A 50 11.18 2.53 -9.49
CA PHE A 50 10.49 1.65 -8.54
C PHE A 50 10.59 2.18 -7.11
N GLY A 51 11.77 2.65 -6.71
CA GLY A 51 12.01 3.23 -5.39
C GLY A 51 11.08 4.39 -5.06
N ILE A 52 10.97 5.36 -5.96
CA ILE A 52 10.07 6.52 -5.83
C ILE A 52 8.61 6.05 -5.68
N ARG A 53 8.17 5.10 -6.50
CA ARG A 53 6.82 4.54 -6.44
C ARG A 53 6.54 3.92 -5.07
N GLU A 54 7.45 3.09 -4.56
CA GLU A 54 7.27 2.43 -3.26
C GLU A 54 7.26 3.42 -2.09
N ILE A 55 8.09 4.46 -2.14
CA ILE A 55 8.06 5.56 -1.17
C ILE A 55 6.71 6.27 -1.22
N TYR A 56 6.19 6.57 -2.41
CA TYR A 56 4.92 7.29 -2.56
C TYR A 56 3.73 6.44 -2.09
N VAL A 57 3.63 5.19 -2.54
CA VAL A 57 2.54 4.28 -2.17
C VAL A 57 2.59 3.95 -0.68
N GLY A 58 3.76 3.57 -0.15
CA GLY A 58 3.90 3.24 1.26
C GLY A 58 3.77 4.45 2.18
N GLY A 59 4.45 5.54 1.85
CA GLY A 59 4.44 6.78 2.62
C GLY A 59 3.06 7.45 2.65
N SER A 60 2.30 7.41 1.56
CA SER A 60 0.92 7.93 1.55
C SER A 60 0.00 7.15 2.47
N VAL A 61 0.13 5.81 2.57
CA VAL A 61 -0.62 5.01 3.54
C VAL A 61 -0.28 5.44 4.97
N VAL A 62 1.01 5.62 5.29
CA VAL A 62 1.46 6.07 6.62
C VAL A 62 0.93 7.46 6.94
N ALA A 63 1.09 8.42 6.03
CA ALA A 63 0.61 9.79 6.21
C ALA A 63 -0.92 9.85 6.35
N ALA A 64 -1.66 9.05 5.57
CA ALA A 64 -3.10 8.99 5.61
C ALA A 64 -3.65 8.51 6.98
N GLN A 65 -2.90 7.70 7.72
CA GLN A 65 -3.33 7.28 9.08
C GLN A 65 -3.59 8.48 9.99
N ALA A 66 -2.75 9.50 9.89
CA ALA A 66 -2.83 10.67 10.76
C ALA A 66 -3.67 11.79 10.12
N TRP A 67 -3.59 11.99 8.80
CA TRP A 67 -4.08 13.22 8.16
C TRP A 67 -5.33 12.99 7.30
N ALA A 68 -5.54 11.77 6.80
CA ALA A 68 -6.70 11.44 5.95
C ALA A 68 -7.18 9.99 6.14
N PRO A 69 -7.71 9.60 7.31
CA PRO A 69 -8.01 8.19 7.62
C PRO A 69 -9.02 7.53 6.66
N ARG A 70 -9.85 8.34 5.97
CA ARG A 70 -10.77 7.85 4.94
C ARG A 70 -10.06 7.33 3.69
N ALA A 71 -8.87 7.85 3.39
CA ALA A 71 -8.06 7.51 2.22
C ALA A 71 -7.21 6.24 2.41
N VAL A 72 -7.04 5.75 3.64
CA VAL A 72 -6.20 4.56 3.93
C VAL A 72 -6.64 3.34 3.10
N VAL A 73 -7.93 3.02 3.07
CA VAL A 73 -8.44 1.86 2.30
C VAL A 73 -8.24 2.02 0.79
N PRO A 74 -8.63 3.15 0.15
CA PRO A 74 -8.30 3.39 -1.26
C PRO A 74 -6.80 3.28 -1.59
N LEU A 75 -5.93 3.81 -0.73
CA LEU A 75 -4.48 3.75 -0.94
C LEU A 75 -3.93 2.32 -0.81
N LEU A 76 -4.44 1.53 0.15
CA LEU A 76 -4.11 0.11 0.26
C LEU A 76 -4.56 -0.66 -0.98
N LEU A 77 -5.77 -0.41 -1.50
CA LEU A 77 -6.26 -1.04 -2.73
C LEU A 77 -5.43 -0.67 -3.96
N ALA A 78 -5.01 0.58 -4.08
CA ALA A 78 -4.11 1.01 -5.14
C ALA A 78 -2.77 0.28 -5.05
N GLY A 79 -2.20 0.15 -3.85
CA GLY A 79 -0.99 -0.64 -3.61
C GLY A 79 -1.16 -2.11 -4.00
N VAL A 80 -2.27 -2.75 -3.60
CA VAL A 80 -2.59 -4.14 -3.96
C VAL A 80 -2.67 -4.31 -5.48
N ALA A 81 -3.30 -3.38 -6.19
CA ALA A 81 -3.41 -3.46 -7.65
C ALA A 81 -2.03 -3.39 -8.33
N ILE A 82 -1.16 -2.49 -7.85
CA ILE A 82 0.23 -2.36 -8.33
C ILE A 82 1.01 -3.65 -8.06
N ASP A 83 0.92 -4.20 -6.85
CA ASP A 83 1.69 -5.40 -6.48
C ASP A 83 1.20 -6.65 -7.21
N ALA A 84 -0.12 -6.77 -7.42
CA ALA A 84 -0.69 -7.86 -8.19
C ALA A 84 -0.22 -7.80 -9.64
N TRP A 85 -0.18 -6.59 -10.21
CA TRP A 85 0.37 -6.37 -11.55
C TRP A 85 1.86 -6.74 -11.62
N ASP A 86 2.67 -6.28 -10.68
CA ASP A 86 4.10 -6.60 -10.64
C ASP A 86 4.33 -8.11 -10.47
N THR A 87 3.55 -8.77 -9.62
CA THR A 87 3.58 -10.23 -9.42
C THR A 87 3.30 -10.94 -10.74
N ALA A 88 2.25 -10.54 -11.45
CA ALA A 88 1.91 -11.10 -12.76
C ALA A 88 3.01 -10.80 -13.80
N ALA A 89 3.55 -9.59 -13.82
CA ALA A 89 4.63 -9.21 -14.73
C ALA A 89 5.86 -10.12 -14.52
N PHE A 90 6.35 -10.25 -13.28
CA PHE A 90 7.46 -11.16 -12.98
C PHE A 90 7.15 -12.62 -13.35
N ALA A 91 5.92 -13.07 -13.10
CA ALA A 91 5.50 -14.44 -13.43
C ALA A 91 5.42 -14.71 -14.93
N MET A 92 5.05 -13.70 -15.75
CA MET A 92 4.72 -13.88 -17.17
C MET A 92 5.81 -13.41 -18.13
N THR A 93 6.73 -12.52 -17.73
CA THR A 93 7.79 -12.05 -18.64
C THR A 93 8.70 -13.20 -19.03
N ALA A 94 8.83 -13.46 -20.33
CA ALA A 94 9.74 -14.47 -20.87
C ALA A 94 11.21 -14.08 -20.64
N ASP A 95 12.11 -15.07 -20.68
CA ASP A 95 13.57 -14.87 -20.64
C ASP A 95 14.15 -14.18 -19.38
N VAL A 96 13.30 -13.92 -18.39
CA VAL A 96 13.73 -13.46 -17.07
C VAL A 96 14.41 -14.61 -16.31
N PRO A 97 15.62 -14.39 -15.73
CA PRO A 97 16.29 -15.39 -14.91
C PRO A 97 15.40 -15.96 -13.81
N ARG A 98 15.47 -17.28 -13.56
CA ARG A 98 14.59 -17.96 -12.58
C ARG A 98 14.64 -17.33 -11.18
N GLY A 99 15.83 -16.92 -10.73
CA GLY A 99 16.00 -16.23 -9.44
C GLY A 99 15.31 -14.86 -9.38
N MET A 100 15.38 -14.08 -10.47
CA MET A 100 14.65 -12.81 -10.58
C MET A 100 13.13 -13.06 -10.51
N ARG A 101 12.65 -14.04 -11.28
CA ARG A 101 11.24 -14.41 -11.33
C ARG A 101 10.72 -14.79 -9.95
N SER A 102 11.39 -15.72 -9.27
CA SER A 102 10.96 -16.19 -7.95
C SER A 102 11.03 -15.09 -6.90
N ALA A 103 12.11 -14.29 -6.88
CA ALA A 103 12.25 -13.18 -5.94
C ALA A 103 11.20 -12.08 -6.17
N GLY A 104 10.98 -11.69 -7.43
CA GLY A 104 9.98 -10.68 -7.81
C GLY A 104 8.56 -11.12 -7.45
N VAL A 105 8.18 -12.35 -7.82
CA VAL A 105 6.88 -12.95 -7.46
C VAL A 105 6.72 -13.06 -5.94
N ALA A 106 7.75 -13.50 -5.21
CA ALA A 106 7.67 -13.64 -3.77
C ALA A 106 7.46 -12.29 -3.06
N VAL A 107 8.24 -11.27 -3.43
CA VAL A 107 8.16 -9.95 -2.80
C VAL A 107 6.85 -9.25 -3.16
N ALA A 108 6.53 -9.13 -4.45
CA ALA A 108 5.30 -8.47 -4.90
C ALA A 108 4.05 -9.25 -4.43
N GLY A 109 4.10 -10.58 -4.46
CA GLY A 109 3.03 -11.43 -3.96
C GLY A 109 2.80 -11.25 -2.45
N ALA A 110 3.86 -11.16 -1.66
CA ALA A 110 3.75 -10.90 -0.22
C ALA A 110 3.09 -9.56 0.08
N PHE A 111 3.44 -8.49 -0.64
CA PHE A 111 2.79 -7.18 -0.48
C PHE A 111 1.34 -7.18 -0.98
N THR A 112 1.04 -7.91 -2.05
CA THR A 112 -0.35 -8.11 -2.53
C THR A 112 -1.21 -8.74 -1.44
N VAL A 113 -0.78 -9.88 -0.90
CA VAL A 113 -1.50 -10.61 0.15
C VAL A 113 -1.60 -9.78 1.44
N GLY A 114 -0.50 -9.16 1.87
CA GLY A 114 -0.46 -8.28 3.04
C GLY A 114 -1.38 -7.07 2.90
N GLY A 115 -1.42 -6.46 1.71
CA GLY A 115 -2.31 -5.34 1.39
C GLY A 115 -3.78 -5.72 1.37
N ILE A 116 -4.13 -6.91 0.85
CA ILE A 116 -5.48 -7.46 0.92
C ILE A 116 -5.88 -7.67 2.38
N ALA A 117 -5.05 -8.32 3.17
CA ALA A 117 -5.30 -8.54 4.60
C ALA A 117 -5.48 -7.20 5.34
N ALA A 118 -4.63 -6.21 5.05
CA ALA A 118 -4.72 -4.86 5.64
C ALA A 118 -6.01 -4.16 5.24
N THR A 119 -6.43 -4.32 3.99
CA THR A 119 -7.67 -3.75 3.48
C THR A 119 -8.89 -4.37 4.15
N VAL A 120 -8.96 -5.71 4.22
CA VAL A 120 -10.05 -6.44 4.88
C VAL A 120 -10.16 -6.07 6.35
N ALA A 121 -9.03 -5.99 7.05
CA ALA A 121 -9.00 -5.57 8.45
C ALA A 121 -9.46 -4.11 8.63
N ALA A 122 -9.05 -3.21 7.73
CA ALA A 122 -9.42 -1.78 7.74
C ALA A 122 -10.89 -1.53 7.43
N THR A 123 -11.50 -2.31 6.53
CA THR A 123 -12.93 -2.22 6.22
C THR A 123 -13.79 -2.82 7.33
N ALA A 124 -13.40 -3.97 7.90
CA ALA A 124 -14.10 -4.60 9.02
C ALA A 124 -14.10 -3.75 10.30
N ALA A 125 -13.05 -2.94 10.52
CA ALA A 125 -12.93 -2.08 11.68
C ALA A 125 -13.73 -0.77 11.61
N ARG A 126 -14.33 -0.42 10.46
CA ARG A 126 -15.24 0.74 10.37
C ARG A 126 -16.58 0.36 11.00
N PRO A 127 -16.99 0.94 12.15
CA PRO A 127 -18.31 0.65 12.71
C PRO A 127 -19.39 1.12 11.72
N ARG A 128 -20.55 0.46 11.76
CA ARG A 128 -21.81 0.87 11.08
C ARG A 128 -22.34 2.22 11.63
N LEU A 129 -21.53 3.26 11.68
CA LEU A 129 -21.93 4.61 12.11
C LEU A 129 -22.92 5.27 11.16
N THR A 130 -23.16 4.68 9.98
CA THR A 130 -24.17 5.15 9.02
C THR A 130 -25.60 4.73 9.37
N ARG A 131 -25.82 3.79 10.31
CA ARG A 131 -27.20 3.38 10.71
C ARG A 131 -27.76 4.09 11.94
N CYS A 132 -26.95 4.67 12.82
CA CYS A 132 -27.48 5.37 14.01
C CYS A 132 -27.80 6.85 13.81
N ARG A 133 -27.46 7.46 12.66
CA ARG A 133 -27.69 8.90 12.44
C ARG A 133 -28.97 9.24 11.67
N MET A 134 -29.78 8.25 11.30
CA MET A 134 -31.07 8.44 10.60
C MET A 134 -32.31 8.27 11.50
N LEU A 135 -32.14 8.04 12.80
CA LEU A 135 -33.25 7.88 13.76
C LEU A 135 -33.25 8.96 14.87
N GLN A 136 -32.87 10.20 14.55
CA GLN A 136 -33.32 11.36 15.31
C GLN A 136 -34.44 12.05 14.53
N PRO A 137 -35.70 11.62 14.67
CA PRO A 137 -36.81 12.46 14.25
C PRO A 137 -36.77 13.74 15.08
N ARG A 138 -36.86 14.86 14.37
CA ARG A 138 -36.92 16.24 14.88
C ARG A 138 -37.97 16.35 15.98
N LEU A 139 -37.56 16.27 17.24
CA LEU A 139 -38.38 16.46 18.43
C LEU A 139 -38.16 17.86 19.06
N LEU A 140 -37.61 18.81 18.30
CA LEU A 140 -37.20 20.13 18.80
C LEU A 140 -37.66 21.32 17.93
N SER A 141 -38.80 21.20 17.23
CA SER A 141 -39.43 22.35 16.56
C SER A 141 -40.74 22.80 17.22
N GLY A 142 -40.91 22.52 18.51
CA GLY A 142 -42.18 22.68 19.22
C GLY A 142 -42.19 23.64 20.42
N LEU A 143 -41.22 24.55 20.58
CA LEU A 143 -41.25 25.54 21.67
C LEU A 143 -40.59 26.85 21.25
N SER A 144 -41.33 27.70 20.53
CA SER A 144 -41.17 29.16 20.60
C SER A 144 -42.36 29.80 19.88
N ALA A 145 -43.54 29.69 20.48
CA ALA A 145 -44.67 30.53 20.15
C ALA A 145 -45.28 31.08 21.45
N ARG A 146 -45.01 32.38 21.67
CA ARG A 146 -45.85 33.37 22.37
C ARG A 146 -45.91 33.32 23.91
N PRO A 147 -46.26 34.42 24.60
CA PRO A 147 -46.92 35.67 24.14
C PRO A 147 -45.98 36.75 23.61
#